data_AF-A0A955X7Y6-F1
#
_entry.id   AF-A0A955X7Y6-F1
#
_cell.length_a   1.000
_cell.length_b   1.000
_cell.length_c   1.000
_cell.angle_alpha   90.00
_cell.angle_beta   90.00
_cell.angle_gamma   90.00
#
_symmetry.space_group_name_H-M   'P 1'
#
loop_
_entity.id
_entity.type
_entity.pdbx_description
1 polymer ?
#
loop_
_entity_poly.entity_id
_entity_poly.type
_entity_poly.pdbx_seq_one_letter_code
_entity_poly.pdbx_strand_id
1 'polypeptide(L)'
;MAAPIPPVPDAEAWCLHLDLPADQAFTAADLYPVAYGVAESHEAPPEPMFWHEEDKAWWSLGPDPETPVRTLVWTVDLVALHDAPAETHRAHLEAVQAELTARAATIGAQVRVEESVSAALYRMPRVWSRAELRGAVVAIDVVPPEPASVRAWWEALEGAGMHLGDGDLFWIDADELGFPGAPFEISAEPKSSGAYFHPDDLEGDKKFPDVTLAYVVSEPPNPEAVLPALVNLAEQVAEPLGAKLMGPDGGPWSKDQALAVIERVLGALGPRR
;
A
#
# COMPACT_ATOMS: atom_id res chain seq x y z
N MET A 1 35.58 14.03 -4.65
CA MET A 1 34.67 12.98 -5.16
C MET A 1 33.43 13.02 -4.31
N ALA A 2 32.24 13.15 -4.91
CA ALA A 2 30.99 13.04 -4.16
C ALA A 2 30.87 11.62 -3.59
N ALA A 3 30.26 11.49 -2.40
CA ALA A 3 29.93 10.19 -1.85
C ALA A 3 28.97 9.46 -2.81
N PRO A 4 29.02 8.11 -2.91
CA PRO A 4 28.04 7.37 -3.69
C PRO A 4 26.64 7.63 -3.13
N ILE A 5 25.69 7.91 -4.02
CA ILE A 5 24.28 8.05 -3.68
C ILE A 5 23.77 6.69 -3.19
N PRO A 6 23.15 6.61 -1.99
CA PRO A 6 22.53 5.37 -1.53
C PRO A 6 21.47 4.88 -2.54
N PRO A 7 21.24 3.58 -2.68
CA PRO A 7 20.12 3.11 -3.48
C PRO A 7 18.80 3.66 -2.92
N VAL A 8 17.88 4.03 -3.81
CA VAL A 8 16.50 4.36 -3.43
C VAL A 8 15.81 3.08 -2.97
N PRO A 9 15.08 3.09 -1.85
CA PRO A 9 14.55 1.85 -1.25
C PRO A 9 13.43 1.22 -2.08
N ASP A 10 12.84 1.97 -3.02
CA ASP A 10 11.67 1.54 -3.75
C ASP A 10 12.03 0.81 -5.07
N ALA A 11 12.05 -0.52 -5.00
CA ALA A 11 12.25 -1.38 -6.16
C ALA A 11 11.07 -1.37 -7.15
N GLU A 12 9.97 -0.72 -6.79
CA GLU A 12 8.74 -0.61 -7.58
C GLU A 12 8.69 0.73 -8.33
N ALA A 13 9.36 1.77 -7.84
CA ALA A 13 9.47 3.06 -8.50
C ALA A 13 10.47 3.09 -9.66
N TRP A 14 10.20 3.92 -10.67
CA TRP A 14 11.18 4.39 -11.66
C TRP A 14 11.84 5.68 -11.19
N CYS A 15 13.18 5.70 -11.13
CA CYS A 15 13.93 6.76 -10.46
C CYS A 15 14.65 7.70 -11.44
N LEU A 16 14.50 9.00 -11.21
CA LEU A 16 15.23 10.08 -11.89
C LEU A 16 16.04 10.86 -10.87
N HIS A 17 17.36 10.69 -10.87
CA HIS A 17 18.25 11.44 -10.00
C HIS A 17 18.43 12.87 -10.51
N LEU A 18 18.43 13.82 -9.59
CA LEU A 18 18.81 15.20 -9.84
C LEU A 18 20.25 15.42 -9.36
N ASP A 19 21.16 15.56 -10.31
CA ASP A 19 22.55 15.90 -10.06
C ASP A 19 22.65 17.42 -9.87
N LEU A 20 22.65 17.86 -8.61
CA LEU A 20 22.74 19.27 -8.21
C LEU A 20 24.16 19.84 -8.45
N PRO A 21 24.30 21.13 -8.82
CA PRO A 21 25.59 21.81 -8.91
C PRO A 21 26.39 21.70 -7.61
N ALA A 22 27.59 21.12 -7.69
CA ALA A 22 28.43 20.85 -6.52
C ALA A 22 28.98 22.10 -5.83
N ASP A 23 28.93 23.25 -6.50
CA ASP A 23 29.39 24.55 -6.01
C ASP A 23 28.27 25.39 -5.36
N GLN A 24 27.05 24.85 -5.28
CA GLN A 24 25.89 25.51 -4.69
C GLN A 24 25.34 24.69 -3.52
N ALA A 25 24.82 25.39 -2.51
CA ALA A 25 24.06 24.78 -1.44
C ALA A 25 22.57 24.94 -1.77
N PHE A 26 21.82 23.84 -1.71
CA PHE A 26 20.39 23.84 -1.90
C PHE A 26 19.68 23.49 -0.60
N THR A 27 18.55 24.15 -0.38
CA THR A 27 17.59 23.85 0.67
C THR A 27 16.31 23.27 0.08
N ALA A 28 15.42 22.75 0.92
CA ALA A 28 14.10 22.32 0.48
C ALA A 28 13.33 23.48 -0.19
N ALA A 29 13.46 24.71 0.32
CA ALA A 29 12.81 25.88 -0.29
C ALA A 29 13.29 26.16 -1.72
N ASP A 30 14.58 25.99 -2.00
CA ASP A 30 15.15 26.18 -3.34
C ASP A 30 14.61 25.14 -4.33
N LEU A 31 14.39 23.92 -3.84
CA LEU A 31 14.01 22.77 -4.67
C LEU A 31 12.49 22.61 -4.78
N TYR A 32 11.71 23.06 -3.80
CA TYR A 32 10.26 22.86 -3.77
C TYR A 32 9.55 23.29 -5.08
N PRO A 33 9.84 24.46 -5.68
CA PRO A 33 9.17 24.90 -6.90
C PRO A 33 9.49 24.05 -8.14
N VAL A 34 10.65 23.38 -8.17
CA VAL A 34 11.05 22.50 -9.28
C VAL A 34 10.72 21.03 -9.00
N ALA A 35 10.64 20.67 -7.73
CA ALA A 35 10.36 19.32 -7.26
C ALA A 35 8.88 18.96 -7.33
N TYR A 36 8.00 19.95 -7.11
CA TYR A 36 6.55 19.79 -7.12
C TYR A 36 5.88 20.53 -8.28
N GLY A 37 4.64 20.14 -8.59
CA GLY A 37 3.83 20.72 -9.66
C GLY A 37 4.20 20.22 -11.06
N VAL A 38 5.00 19.16 -11.15
CA VAL A 38 5.21 18.37 -12.36
C VAL A 38 3.88 17.71 -12.70
N ALA A 39 3.47 17.76 -13.98
CA ALA A 39 2.21 17.25 -14.52
C ALA A 39 1.29 16.63 -13.47
N GLU A 40 0.19 17.31 -13.12
CA GLU A 40 -0.92 16.77 -12.32
C GLU A 40 -1.63 15.61 -13.07
N SER A 41 -0.88 14.66 -13.63
CA SER A 41 -1.45 13.40 -14.05
C SER A 41 -1.89 12.70 -12.77
N HIS A 42 -3.20 12.48 -12.66
CA HIS A 42 -3.81 11.75 -11.56
C HIS A 42 -3.31 10.31 -11.43
N GLU A 43 -2.61 9.77 -12.44
CA GLU A 43 -2.29 8.35 -12.54
C GLU A 43 -1.05 7.95 -11.73
N ALA A 44 0.06 8.68 -11.80
CA ALA A 44 1.29 8.39 -11.05
C ALA A 44 2.20 9.64 -10.96
N PRO A 45 1.87 10.62 -10.10
CA PRO A 45 2.66 11.83 -9.98
C PRO A 45 4.09 11.49 -9.49
N PRO A 46 5.14 12.10 -10.05
CA PRO A 46 6.49 11.91 -9.54
C PRO A 46 6.62 12.50 -8.13
N GLU A 47 7.13 11.70 -7.20
CA GLU A 47 7.35 12.12 -5.82
C GLU A 47 8.83 12.49 -5.59
N PRO A 48 9.13 13.71 -5.14
CA PRO A 48 10.50 14.09 -4.83
C PRO A 48 10.92 13.54 -3.45
N MET A 49 12.02 12.79 -3.45
CA MET A 49 12.68 12.27 -2.27
C MET A 49 14.10 12.82 -2.14
N PHE A 50 14.57 13.01 -0.91
CA PHE A 50 15.96 13.38 -0.62
C PHE A 50 16.58 12.46 0.43
N TRP A 51 17.91 12.35 0.40
CA TRP A 51 18.64 11.61 1.41
C TRP A 51 18.91 12.50 2.63
N HIS A 52 18.29 12.16 3.77
CA HIS A 52 18.53 12.84 5.04
C HIS A 52 19.78 12.25 5.71
N GLU A 53 20.84 13.06 5.81
CA GLU A 53 22.16 12.59 6.26
C GLU A 53 22.22 12.22 7.73
N GLU A 54 21.41 12.83 8.58
CA GLU A 54 21.43 12.55 10.03
C GLU A 54 20.77 11.20 10.32
N ASP A 55 19.61 10.95 9.71
CA ASP A 55 18.85 9.72 9.92
C ASP A 55 19.31 8.56 9.03
N LYS A 56 20.17 8.84 8.05
CA LYS A 56 20.62 7.85 7.04
C LYS A 56 19.42 7.17 6.36
N ALA A 57 18.45 7.98 5.93
CA ALA A 57 17.21 7.52 5.31
C ALA A 57 16.76 8.43 4.17
N TRP A 58 15.96 7.90 3.26
CA TRP A 58 15.26 8.67 2.24
C TRP A 58 13.97 9.24 2.81
N TRP A 59 13.73 10.52 2.59
CA TRP A 59 12.57 11.26 3.07
C TRP A 59 11.89 11.94 1.88
N SER A 60 10.57 12.04 1.90
CA SER A 60 9.85 12.92 0.97
C SER A 60 10.25 14.37 1.24
N LEU A 61 10.30 15.20 0.20
CA LEU A 61 10.69 16.61 0.34
C LEU A 61 9.64 17.38 1.16
N GLY A 62 9.89 17.50 2.47
CA GLY A 62 8.96 18.09 3.42
C GLY A 62 8.85 19.62 3.36
N PRO A 63 7.96 20.20 4.19
CA PRO A 63 7.68 21.64 4.17
C PRO A 63 8.72 22.49 4.91
N ASP A 64 9.68 21.89 5.65
CA ASP A 64 10.70 22.67 6.37
C ASP A 64 11.68 23.29 5.36
N PRO A 65 11.58 24.61 5.12
CA PRO A 65 12.26 25.28 4.02
C PRO A 65 13.79 25.25 4.15
N GLU A 66 14.32 25.15 5.37
CA GLU A 66 15.76 25.27 5.65
C GLU A 66 16.51 23.93 5.54
N THR A 67 15.78 22.83 5.31
CA THR A 67 16.38 21.49 5.22
C THR A 67 17.43 21.43 4.11
N PRO A 68 18.71 21.16 4.41
CA PRO A 68 19.74 21.10 3.38
C PRO A 68 19.59 19.85 2.52
N VAL A 69 19.56 20.04 1.20
CA VAL A 69 19.40 18.94 0.23
C VAL A 69 20.64 18.83 -0.65
N ARG A 70 21.27 17.66 -0.62
CA ARG A 70 22.46 17.34 -1.45
C ARG A 70 22.17 16.36 -2.57
N THR A 71 21.10 15.59 -2.42
CA THR A 71 20.69 14.57 -3.36
C THR A 71 19.18 14.56 -3.39
N LEU A 72 18.62 14.73 -4.57
CA LEU A 72 17.19 14.64 -4.82
C LEU A 72 16.96 13.57 -5.88
N VAL A 73 15.93 12.77 -5.70
CA VAL A 73 15.44 11.79 -6.66
C VAL A 73 13.95 11.99 -6.82
N TRP A 74 13.45 11.97 -8.05
CA TRP A 74 12.03 11.77 -8.30
C TRP A 74 11.76 10.31 -8.51
N THR A 75 10.77 9.79 -7.79
CA THR A 75 10.25 8.43 -7.93
C THR A 75 8.90 8.48 -8.60
N VAL A 76 8.72 7.70 -9.67
CA VAL A 76 7.40 7.45 -10.28
C VAL A 76 6.99 6.04 -9.89
N ASP A 77 5.92 5.90 -9.10
CA ASP A 77 5.40 4.59 -8.72
C ASP A 77 4.85 3.87 -9.96
N LEU A 78 5.51 2.78 -10.35
CA LEU A 78 5.05 1.99 -11.49
C LEU A 78 3.77 1.22 -11.16
N VAL A 79 3.48 0.92 -9.88
CA VAL A 79 2.24 0.26 -9.46
C VAL A 79 1.04 1.15 -9.74
N ALA A 80 1.13 2.45 -9.44
CA ALA A 80 0.08 3.42 -9.72
C ALA A 80 -0.31 3.50 -11.22
N LEU A 81 0.61 3.17 -12.14
CA LEU A 81 0.32 3.10 -13.58
C LEU A 81 -0.52 1.88 -13.99
N HIS A 82 -0.71 0.88 -13.11
CA HIS A 82 -1.45 -0.34 -13.44
C HIS A 82 -2.88 -0.07 -13.95
N ASP A 83 -3.55 0.94 -13.39
CA ASP A 83 -4.94 1.24 -13.72
C ASP A 83 -5.10 2.11 -14.99
N ALA A 84 -4.00 2.62 -15.52
CA ALA A 84 -3.96 3.39 -16.77
C ALA A 84 -3.84 2.45 -18.00
N PRO A 85 -4.39 2.82 -19.17
CA PRO A 85 -4.26 2.01 -20.39
C PRO A 85 -2.80 1.79 -20.78
N ALA A 86 -2.41 0.55 -21.11
CA ALA A 86 -1.02 0.18 -21.36
C ALA A 86 -0.32 1.01 -22.46
N GLU A 87 -1.09 1.47 -23.45
CA GLU A 87 -0.61 2.32 -24.53
C GLU A 87 -0.18 3.73 -24.08
N THR A 88 -0.63 4.20 -22.91
CA THR A 88 -0.31 5.55 -22.39
C THR A 88 0.98 5.57 -21.57
N HIS A 89 1.39 4.45 -20.98
CA HIS A 89 2.51 4.38 -20.03
C HIS A 89 3.81 4.96 -20.56
N ARG A 90 4.18 4.63 -21.81
CA ARG A 90 5.38 5.19 -22.44
C ARG A 90 5.31 6.70 -22.55
N ALA A 91 4.21 7.22 -23.10
CA ALA A 91 4.03 8.64 -23.30
C ALA A 91 4.03 9.40 -21.97
N HIS A 92 3.43 8.82 -20.93
CA HIS A 92 3.45 9.35 -19.58
C HIS A 92 4.88 9.44 -19.01
N LEU A 93 5.64 8.33 -18.98
CA LEU A 93 7.01 8.32 -18.45
C LEU A 93 7.95 9.25 -19.23
N GLU A 94 7.83 9.28 -20.57
CA GLU A 94 8.62 10.20 -21.42
C GLU A 94 8.25 11.67 -21.16
N ALA A 95 6.97 11.98 -20.92
CA ALA A 95 6.52 13.33 -20.57
C ALA A 95 7.05 13.76 -19.20
N VAL A 96 6.95 12.89 -18.18
CA VAL A 96 7.50 13.14 -16.83
C VAL A 96 9.01 13.41 -16.91
N GLN A 97 9.76 12.58 -17.62
CA GLN A 97 11.20 12.79 -17.80
C GLN A 97 11.52 14.12 -18.50
N ALA A 98 10.80 14.45 -19.57
CA ALA A 98 11.02 15.69 -20.32
C ALA A 98 10.75 16.93 -19.45
N GLU A 99 9.65 16.92 -18.68
CA GLU A 99 9.29 18.00 -17.78
C GLU A 99 10.31 18.15 -16.63
N LEU A 100 10.65 17.05 -15.96
CA LEU A 100 11.65 17.04 -14.89
C LEU A 100 13.01 17.54 -15.37
N THR A 101 13.42 17.16 -16.58
CA THR A 101 14.65 17.65 -17.21
C THR A 101 14.60 19.16 -17.45
N ALA A 102 13.47 19.67 -17.94
CA ALA A 102 13.29 21.10 -18.18
C ALA A 102 13.32 21.90 -16.86
N ARG A 103 12.67 21.39 -15.81
CA ARG A 103 12.67 22.02 -14.48
C ARG A 103 14.03 21.99 -13.82
N ALA A 104 14.73 20.86 -13.85
CA ALA A 104 16.10 20.73 -13.34
C ALA A 104 17.06 21.75 -13.97
N ALA A 105 16.93 21.99 -15.27
CA ALA A 105 17.77 22.96 -15.98
C ALA A 105 17.60 24.40 -15.46
N THR A 106 16.42 24.76 -14.89
CA THR A 106 16.18 26.12 -14.36
C THR A 106 17.04 26.46 -13.15
N ILE A 107 17.50 25.45 -12.41
CA ILE A 107 18.41 25.57 -11.26
C ILE A 107 19.83 25.10 -11.60
N GLY A 108 20.14 24.92 -12.89
CA GLY A 108 21.44 24.47 -13.36
C GLY A 108 21.77 22.99 -13.06
N ALA A 109 20.78 22.22 -12.61
CA ALA A 109 20.93 20.81 -12.31
C ALA A 109 20.74 19.92 -13.56
N GLN A 110 21.19 18.68 -13.48
CA GLN A 110 21.03 17.68 -14.55
C GLN A 110 20.22 16.49 -14.07
N VAL A 111 19.41 15.92 -14.95
CA VAL A 111 18.66 14.69 -14.66
C VAL A 111 19.46 13.49 -15.16
N ARG A 112 19.68 12.53 -14.26
CA ARG A 112 20.26 11.22 -14.55
C ARG A 112 19.23 10.15 -14.25
N VAL A 113 18.74 9.50 -15.29
CA VAL A 113 17.76 8.41 -15.15
C VAL A 113 18.49 7.13 -14.74
N GLU A 114 17.98 6.44 -13.72
CA GLU A 114 18.59 5.19 -13.25
C GLU A 114 18.49 4.08 -14.31
N GLU A 115 17.35 4.01 -15.00
CA GLU A 115 17.09 3.10 -16.10
C GLU A 115 16.29 3.76 -17.22
N SER A 116 16.44 3.32 -18.46
CA SER A 116 15.63 3.85 -19.57
C SER A 116 14.13 3.57 -19.39
N VAL A 117 13.26 4.43 -19.94
CA VAL A 117 11.79 4.17 -20.00
C VAL A 117 11.48 2.77 -20.52
N SER A 118 12.16 2.30 -21.57
CA SER A 118 11.94 0.95 -22.10
C SER A 118 12.30 -0.17 -21.12
N ALA A 119 13.29 0.04 -20.24
CA ALA A 119 13.63 -0.90 -19.19
C ALA A 119 12.60 -0.90 -18.05
N ALA A 120 12.15 0.30 -17.64
CA ALA A 120 11.06 0.46 -16.67
C ALA A 120 9.78 -0.26 -17.14
N LEU A 121 9.33 0.01 -18.38
CA LEU A 121 8.17 -0.66 -18.99
C LEU A 121 8.36 -2.17 -19.11
N TYR A 122 9.57 -2.64 -19.40
CA TYR A 122 9.87 -4.07 -19.49
C TYR A 122 9.74 -4.77 -18.13
N ARG A 123 10.14 -4.12 -17.02
CA ARG A 123 10.02 -4.70 -15.67
C ARG A 123 8.66 -4.47 -15.03
N MET A 124 7.87 -3.51 -15.51
CA MET A 124 6.60 -3.09 -14.92
C MET A 124 5.62 -4.25 -14.69
N PRO A 125 5.40 -5.21 -15.61
CA PRO A 125 4.55 -6.38 -15.31
C PRO A 125 5.03 -7.18 -14.10
N ARG A 126 6.35 -7.29 -13.89
CA ARG A 126 6.91 -7.98 -12.71
C ARG A 126 6.72 -7.17 -11.44
N VAL A 127 6.79 -5.84 -11.52
CA VAL A 127 6.49 -4.93 -10.40
C VAL A 127 5.04 -5.10 -9.98
N TRP A 128 4.10 -5.03 -10.94
CA TRP A 128 2.67 -5.24 -10.67
C TRP A 128 2.37 -6.60 -10.07
N SER A 129 2.88 -7.69 -10.66
CA SER A 129 2.67 -9.01 -10.07
C SER A 129 3.22 -9.11 -8.65
N ARG A 130 4.33 -8.42 -8.33
CA ARG A 130 4.85 -8.39 -6.96
C ARG A 130 3.96 -7.56 -6.03
N ALA A 131 3.44 -6.43 -6.48
CA ALA A 131 2.50 -5.61 -5.73
C ALA A 131 1.18 -6.35 -5.46
N GLU A 132 0.62 -7.02 -6.47
CA GLU A 132 -0.56 -7.90 -6.31
C GLU A 132 -0.32 -9.02 -5.30
N LEU A 133 0.86 -9.64 -5.33
CA LEU A 133 1.24 -10.68 -4.36
C LEU A 133 1.48 -10.10 -2.96
N ARG A 134 1.98 -8.88 -2.86
CA ARG A 134 2.13 -8.17 -1.58
C ARG A 134 0.78 -7.85 -0.99
N GLY A 135 -0.19 -7.39 -1.79
CA GLY A 135 -1.57 -7.14 -1.37
C GLY A 135 -2.47 -8.39 -1.34
N ALA A 136 -1.93 -9.58 -1.61
CA ALA A 136 -2.72 -10.80 -1.57
C ALA A 136 -3.16 -11.10 -0.13
N VAL A 137 -4.46 -11.26 0.06
CA VAL A 137 -5.06 -11.52 1.37
C VAL A 137 -5.45 -12.99 1.54
N VAL A 138 -5.44 -13.44 2.79
CA VAL A 138 -6.29 -14.55 3.22
C VAL A 138 -7.53 -13.94 3.86
N ALA A 139 -8.70 -14.38 3.41
CA ALA A 139 -9.98 -13.81 3.80
C ALA A 139 -10.97 -14.88 4.28
N ILE A 140 -11.84 -14.51 5.22
CA ILE A 140 -13.02 -15.26 5.64
C ILE A 140 -14.22 -14.34 5.55
N ASP A 141 -15.23 -14.73 4.79
CA ASP A 141 -16.47 -13.98 4.69
C ASP A 141 -17.45 -14.50 5.76
N VAL A 142 -17.96 -13.61 6.60
CA VAL A 142 -19.02 -13.90 7.56
C VAL A 142 -20.34 -13.51 6.91
N VAL A 143 -21.22 -14.49 6.71
CA VAL A 143 -22.47 -14.32 5.97
C VAL A 143 -23.68 -14.72 6.85
N PRO A 144 -24.43 -13.75 7.41
CA PRO A 144 -25.66 -14.03 8.15
C PRO A 144 -26.76 -14.60 7.24
N PRO A 145 -27.79 -15.26 7.80
CA PRO A 145 -28.89 -15.82 7.03
C PRO A 145 -29.74 -14.74 6.33
N GLU A 146 -29.77 -13.53 6.90
CA GLU A 146 -30.39 -12.33 6.34
C GLU A 146 -29.44 -11.14 6.58
N PRO A 147 -29.46 -10.09 5.75
CA PRO A 147 -28.61 -8.92 5.96
C PRO A 147 -28.79 -8.32 7.36
N ALA A 148 -27.69 -8.24 8.12
CA ALA A 148 -27.67 -7.71 9.47
C ALA A 148 -27.52 -6.18 9.45
N SER A 149 -28.10 -5.49 10.43
CA SER A 149 -27.96 -4.03 10.55
C SER A 149 -26.52 -3.64 10.87
N VAL A 150 -26.15 -2.41 10.54
CA VAL A 150 -24.83 -1.87 10.89
C VAL A 150 -24.56 -2.01 12.39
N ARG A 151 -25.55 -1.72 13.25
CA ARG A 151 -25.44 -1.91 14.69
C ARG A 151 -25.10 -3.34 15.09
N ALA A 152 -25.76 -4.34 14.50
CA ALA A 152 -25.51 -5.74 14.83
C ALA A 152 -24.08 -6.16 14.43
N TRP A 153 -23.61 -5.70 13.27
CA TRP A 153 -22.21 -5.91 12.87
C TRP A 153 -21.23 -5.22 13.82
N TRP A 154 -21.51 -3.96 14.17
CA TRP A 154 -20.68 -3.17 15.07
C TRP A 154 -20.50 -3.87 16.43
N GLU A 155 -21.61 -4.29 17.04
CA GLU A 155 -21.62 -5.00 18.32
C GLU A 155 -20.88 -6.35 18.23
N ALA A 156 -21.02 -7.08 17.12
CA ALA A 156 -20.32 -8.34 16.91
C ALA A 156 -18.80 -8.16 16.74
N LEU A 157 -18.37 -7.14 16.01
CA LEU A 157 -16.95 -6.83 15.77
C LEU A 157 -16.27 -6.32 17.04
N GLU A 158 -16.87 -5.36 17.75
CA GLU A 158 -16.36 -4.90 19.05
C GLU A 158 -16.36 -6.03 20.09
N GLY A 159 -17.39 -6.88 20.08
CA GLY A 159 -17.46 -8.04 20.96
C GLY A 159 -16.34 -9.05 20.73
N ALA A 160 -15.79 -9.11 19.52
CA ALA A 160 -14.63 -9.93 19.15
C ALA A 160 -13.28 -9.23 19.42
N GLY A 161 -13.29 -8.03 20.02
CA GLY A 161 -12.10 -7.24 20.33
C GLY A 161 -11.62 -6.33 19.20
N MET A 162 -12.34 -6.25 18.07
CA MET A 162 -11.97 -5.33 17.00
C MET A 162 -12.36 -3.89 17.34
N HIS A 163 -11.65 -2.92 16.79
CA HIS A 163 -11.90 -1.50 17.01
C HIS A 163 -12.03 -0.76 15.67
N LEU A 164 -12.86 0.28 15.63
CA LEU A 164 -12.97 1.15 14.44
C LEU A 164 -11.68 1.95 14.26
N GLY A 165 -11.16 1.99 13.04
CA GLY A 165 -9.90 2.66 12.71
C GLY A 165 -9.92 3.31 11.34
N ASP A 166 -8.76 3.31 10.67
CA ASP A 166 -8.59 3.95 9.38
C ASP A 166 -9.53 3.39 8.31
N GLY A 167 -9.95 4.26 7.38
CA GLY A 167 -10.87 3.91 6.29
C GLY A 167 -12.31 3.60 6.72
N ASP A 168 -12.71 3.94 7.95
CA ASP A 168 -14.02 3.57 8.53
C ASP A 168 -14.23 2.04 8.52
N LEU A 169 -13.14 1.30 8.76
CA LEU A 169 -13.11 -0.16 8.87
C LEU A 169 -12.82 -0.59 10.31
N PHE A 170 -13.08 -1.85 10.62
CA PHE A 170 -12.69 -2.45 11.90
C PHE A 170 -11.34 -3.15 11.79
N TRP A 171 -10.52 -3.03 12.82
CA TRP A 171 -9.16 -3.54 12.88
C TRP A 171 -8.92 -4.27 14.20
N ILE A 172 -7.98 -5.21 14.22
CA ILE A 172 -7.42 -5.78 15.45
C ILE A 172 -5.93 -6.03 15.27
N ASP A 173 -5.16 -5.57 16.25
CA ASP A 173 -3.71 -5.62 16.21
C ASP A 173 -3.20 -7.04 16.46
N ALA A 174 -2.06 -7.37 15.84
CA ALA A 174 -1.37 -8.65 16.06
C ALA A 174 -1.10 -8.95 17.54
N ASP A 175 -0.81 -7.91 18.35
CA ASP A 175 -0.56 -8.04 19.78
C ASP A 175 -1.77 -8.63 20.52
N GLU A 176 -2.98 -8.20 20.18
CA GLU A 176 -4.23 -8.68 20.76
C GLU A 176 -4.54 -10.13 20.37
N LEU A 177 -4.01 -10.56 19.23
CA LEU A 177 -4.11 -11.92 18.71
C LEU A 177 -3.01 -12.86 19.23
N GLY A 178 -2.11 -12.38 20.10
CA GLY A 178 -1.04 -13.17 20.69
C GLY A 178 0.26 -13.20 19.88
N PHE A 179 0.48 -12.22 19.01
CA PHE A 179 1.70 -12.05 18.22
C PHE A 179 2.44 -10.75 18.62
N PRO A 180 3.00 -10.67 19.84
CA PRO A 180 3.54 -9.43 20.39
C PRO A 180 4.68 -8.85 19.54
N GLY A 181 4.56 -7.58 19.18
CA GLY A 181 5.50 -6.80 18.38
C GLY A 181 5.49 -7.13 16.89
N ALA A 182 4.51 -7.91 16.40
CA ALA A 182 4.39 -8.20 14.98
C ALA A 182 3.67 -7.05 14.25
N PRO A 183 4.22 -6.55 13.12
CA PRO A 183 3.66 -5.39 12.43
C PRO A 183 2.60 -5.82 11.40
N PHE A 184 1.48 -6.37 11.85
CA PHE A 184 0.34 -6.70 11.00
C PHE A 184 -0.98 -6.54 11.76
N GLU A 185 -2.06 -6.43 11.01
CA GLU A 185 -3.42 -6.29 11.55
C GLU A 185 -4.37 -7.25 10.82
N ILE A 186 -5.51 -7.54 11.42
CA ILE A 186 -6.66 -8.14 10.71
C ILE A 186 -7.71 -7.05 10.55
N SER A 187 -8.16 -6.82 9.32
CA SER A 187 -9.24 -5.90 9.02
C SER A 187 -10.57 -6.62 8.86
N ALA A 188 -11.67 -5.88 9.04
CA ALA A 188 -13.02 -6.30 8.70
C ALA A 188 -13.73 -5.22 7.87
N GLU A 189 -14.23 -5.61 6.70
CA GLU A 189 -14.86 -4.71 5.72
C GLU A 189 -16.17 -5.26 5.14
N PRO A 190 -17.19 -4.41 4.86
CA PRO A 190 -18.40 -4.84 4.15
C PRO A 190 -18.12 -5.23 2.68
N LYS A 191 -18.13 -6.53 2.38
CA LYS A 191 -17.69 -7.06 1.06
C LYS A 191 -18.60 -6.66 -0.10
N SER A 192 -19.86 -7.06 -0.07
CA SER A 192 -20.74 -6.96 -1.25
C SER A 192 -21.31 -5.57 -1.48
N SER A 193 -21.22 -4.68 -0.49
CA SER A 193 -21.79 -3.34 -0.58
C SER A 193 -20.80 -2.27 -1.03
N GLY A 194 -19.48 -2.53 -0.96
CA GLY A 194 -18.44 -1.53 -1.17
C GLY A 194 -18.58 -0.31 -0.24
N ALA A 195 -19.24 -0.51 0.91
CA ALA A 195 -19.48 0.52 1.91
C ALA A 195 -18.51 0.38 3.08
N TYR A 196 -18.57 1.34 4.00
CA TYR A 196 -17.79 1.39 5.23
C TYR A 196 -18.72 1.48 6.45
N PHE A 197 -18.15 1.28 7.64
CA PHE A 197 -18.83 1.40 8.92
C PHE A 197 -18.82 2.85 9.39
N HIS A 198 -19.89 3.59 9.10
CA HIS A 198 -20.02 4.97 9.59
C HIS A 198 -20.84 5.01 10.90
N PRO A 199 -20.40 5.71 11.96
CA PRO A 199 -21.15 5.83 13.22
C PRO A 199 -22.59 6.31 13.04
N ASP A 200 -22.84 7.23 12.10
CA ASP A 200 -24.19 7.74 11.82
C ASP A 200 -25.17 6.67 11.30
N ASP A 201 -24.66 5.55 10.78
CA ASP A 201 -25.50 4.45 10.29
C ASP A 201 -26.02 3.54 11.43
N LEU A 202 -25.55 3.72 12.68
CA LEU A 202 -25.96 2.91 13.83
C LEU A 202 -27.45 3.04 14.20
N GLU A 203 -28.03 4.20 13.94
CA GLU A 203 -29.45 4.50 14.19
C GLU A 203 -30.33 4.28 12.94
N GLY A 204 -29.73 3.89 11.81
CA GLY A 204 -30.40 3.74 10.53
C GLY A 204 -30.86 2.31 10.20
N ASP A 205 -31.55 2.17 9.06
CA ASP A 205 -31.98 0.89 8.50
C ASP A 205 -30.93 0.25 7.56
N LYS A 206 -29.71 0.81 7.52
CA LYS A 206 -28.62 0.28 6.68
C LYS A 206 -28.24 -1.12 7.15
N LYS A 207 -28.06 -2.02 6.20
CA LYS A 207 -27.74 -3.43 6.43
C LYS A 207 -26.63 -3.89 5.51
N PHE A 208 -25.79 -4.78 6.01
CA PHE A 208 -24.77 -5.45 5.21
C PHE A 208 -25.08 -6.94 5.11
N PRO A 209 -25.01 -7.52 3.89
CA PRO A 209 -25.25 -8.94 3.68
C PRO A 209 -24.08 -9.81 4.15
N ASP A 210 -22.89 -9.23 4.27
CA ASP A 210 -21.64 -9.92 4.58
C ASP A 210 -20.57 -8.92 5.06
N VAL A 211 -19.58 -9.45 5.77
CA VAL A 211 -18.34 -8.77 6.17
C VAL A 211 -17.19 -9.74 5.94
N THR A 212 -16.12 -9.28 5.30
CA THR A 212 -14.89 -10.04 5.12
C THR A 212 -13.91 -9.68 6.22
N LEU A 213 -13.36 -10.69 6.91
CA LEU A 213 -12.19 -10.54 7.76
C LEU A 213 -10.96 -11.00 7.00
N ALA A 214 -9.89 -10.20 6.98
CA ALA A 214 -8.70 -10.50 6.18
C ALA A 214 -7.40 -10.00 6.81
N TYR A 215 -6.29 -10.64 6.44
CA TYR A 215 -4.95 -10.09 6.61
C TYR A 215 -4.16 -10.25 5.32
N VAL A 216 -3.18 -9.38 5.14
CA VAL A 216 -2.27 -9.40 3.99
C VAL A 216 -1.19 -10.45 4.21
N VAL A 217 -1.08 -11.43 3.31
CA VAL A 217 -0.17 -12.59 3.47
C VAL A 217 1.30 -12.17 3.61
N SER A 218 1.67 -11.04 3.00
CA SER A 218 3.03 -10.54 2.99
C SER A 218 3.44 -9.77 4.26
N GLU A 219 2.54 -9.54 5.21
CA GLU A 219 2.84 -8.80 6.44
C GLU A 219 3.36 -9.72 7.56
N PRO A 220 2.64 -10.77 8.01
CA PRO A 220 3.11 -11.58 9.15
C PRO A 220 4.37 -12.36 8.77
N PRO A 221 5.37 -12.52 9.66
CA PRO A 221 6.58 -13.31 9.37
C PRO A 221 6.28 -14.79 9.13
N ASN A 222 5.19 -15.29 9.72
CA ASN A 222 4.66 -16.63 9.50
C ASN A 222 3.14 -16.55 9.26
N PRO A 223 2.68 -16.31 8.02
CA PRO A 223 1.25 -16.11 7.73
C PRO A 223 0.41 -17.35 8.07
N GLU A 224 0.95 -18.57 7.94
CA GLU A 224 0.23 -19.80 8.28
C GLU A 224 -0.15 -19.86 9.77
N ALA A 225 0.69 -19.29 10.65
CA ALA A 225 0.43 -19.24 12.08
C ALA A 225 -0.73 -18.29 12.45
N VAL A 226 -1.09 -17.35 11.57
CA VAL A 226 -2.19 -16.40 11.80
C VAL A 226 -3.56 -17.03 11.51
N LEU A 227 -3.62 -18.09 10.69
CA LEU A 227 -4.88 -18.72 10.29
C LEU A 227 -5.80 -19.13 11.46
N PRO A 228 -5.32 -19.76 12.54
CA PRO A 228 -6.19 -20.11 13.66
C PRO A 228 -6.78 -18.89 14.36
N ALA A 229 -6.03 -17.78 14.44
CA ALA A 229 -6.50 -16.54 15.03
C ALA A 229 -7.58 -15.90 14.16
N LEU A 230 -7.38 -15.84 12.83
CA LEU A 230 -8.38 -15.35 11.88
C LEU A 230 -9.68 -16.17 11.94
N VAL A 231 -9.59 -17.50 11.96
CA VAL A 231 -10.77 -18.38 12.08
C VAL A 231 -11.50 -18.14 13.39
N ASN A 232 -10.80 -18.13 14.52
CA ASN A 232 -11.39 -17.92 15.83
C ASN A 232 -12.07 -16.54 15.94
N LEU A 233 -11.47 -15.51 15.33
CA LEU A 233 -12.06 -14.18 15.25
C LEU A 233 -13.34 -14.19 14.41
N ALA A 234 -13.31 -14.81 13.23
CA ALA A 234 -14.48 -14.93 12.36
C ALA A 234 -15.61 -15.74 13.02
N GLU A 235 -15.31 -16.79 13.77
CA GLU A 235 -16.28 -17.56 14.55
C GLU A 235 -16.95 -16.71 15.64
N GLN A 236 -16.16 -15.90 16.37
CA GLN A 236 -16.69 -14.97 17.39
C GLN A 236 -17.63 -13.92 16.81
N VAL A 237 -17.31 -13.39 15.62
CA VAL A 237 -18.19 -12.44 14.91
C VAL A 237 -19.43 -13.15 14.37
N ALA A 238 -19.30 -14.39 13.89
CA ALA A 238 -20.39 -15.13 13.27
C ALA A 238 -21.46 -15.61 14.27
N GLU A 239 -21.05 -16.01 15.48
CA GLU A 239 -21.93 -16.57 16.51
C GLU A 239 -23.14 -15.67 16.86
N PRO A 240 -22.98 -14.39 17.26
CA PRO A 240 -24.11 -13.54 17.62
C PRO A 240 -25.03 -13.23 16.42
N LEU A 241 -24.54 -13.36 15.19
CA LEU A 241 -25.29 -13.09 13.96
C LEU A 241 -25.95 -14.35 13.38
N GLY A 242 -25.68 -15.53 13.95
CA GLY A 242 -26.09 -16.82 13.38
C GLY A 242 -25.52 -17.04 11.98
N ALA A 243 -24.36 -16.45 11.68
CA ALA A 243 -23.75 -16.42 10.37
C ALA A 243 -22.93 -17.67 10.05
N LYS A 244 -22.58 -17.83 8.78
CA LYS A 244 -21.68 -18.89 8.29
C LYS A 244 -20.37 -18.29 7.82
N LEU A 245 -19.31 -19.08 7.93
CA LEU A 245 -18.00 -18.75 7.38
C LEU A 245 -17.90 -19.27 5.94
N MET A 246 -17.64 -18.35 5.02
CA MET A 246 -17.55 -18.60 3.59
C MET A 246 -16.15 -18.21 3.09
N GLY A 247 -15.69 -18.91 2.05
CA GLY A 247 -14.49 -18.53 1.32
C GLY A 247 -14.80 -17.42 0.30
N PRO A 248 -13.76 -16.77 -0.25
CA PRO A 248 -13.93 -15.68 -1.20
C PRO A 248 -14.63 -16.09 -2.50
N ASP A 249 -14.66 -17.40 -2.82
CA ASP A 249 -15.35 -18.00 -3.95
C ASP A 249 -16.87 -18.21 -3.72
N GLY A 250 -17.37 -17.87 -2.52
CA GLY A 250 -18.77 -18.07 -2.12
C GLY A 250 -19.10 -19.50 -1.67
N GLY A 251 -18.10 -20.39 -1.58
CA GLY A 251 -18.23 -21.72 -0.97
C GLY A 251 -18.00 -21.69 0.55
N PRO A 252 -18.22 -22.80 1.27
CA PRO A 252 -17.82 -22.91 2.68
C PRO A 252 -16.32 -22.65 2.83
N TRP A 253 -15.94 -21.91 3.87
CA TRP A 253 -14.52 -21.63 4.12
C TRP A 253 -13.69 -22.92 4.26
N SER A 254 -12.48 -22.91 3.69
CA SER A 254 -11.55 -24.04 3.75
C SER A 254 -10.14 -23.60 4.10
N LYS A 255 -9.57 -24.24 5.13
CA LYS A 255 -8.17 -24.07 5.51
C LYS A 255 -7.21 -24.39 4.36
N ASP A 256 -7.51 -25.41 3.57
CA ASP A 256 -6.64 -25.84 2.47
C ASP A 256 -6.61 -24.79 1.36
N GLN A 257 -7.73 -24.10 1.10
CA GLN A 257 -7.76 -22.98 0.16
C GLN A 257 -6.91 -21.81 0.67
N ALA A 258 -7.02 -21.48 1.96
CA ALA A 258 -6.21 -20.41 2.58
C ALA A 258 -4.70 -20.73 2.52
N LEU A 259 -4.32 -21.97 2.85
CA LEU A 259 -2.92 -22.43 2.74
C LEU A 259 -2.41 -22.37 1.30
N ALA A 260 -3.21 -22.75 0.30
CA ALA A 260 -2.82 -22.65 -1.10
C ALA A 260 -2.56 -21.20 -1.54
N VAL A 261 -3.31 -20.22 -1.02
CA VAL A 261 -3.03 -18.79 -1.25
C VAL A 261 -1.68 -18.41 -0.64
N ILE A 262 -1.41 -18.81 0.60
CA ILE A 262 -0.15 -18.52 1.29
C ILE A 262 1.03 -19.13 0.54
N GLU A 263 0.97 -20.41 0.18
CA GLU A 263 2.03 -21.10 -0.56
C GLU A 263 2.32 -20.42 -1.89
N ARG A 264 1.28 -20.02 -2.63
CA ARG A 264 1.43 -19.28 -3.89
C ARG A 264 2.15 -17.95 -3.69
N VAL A 265 1.77 -17.18 -2.67
CA VAL A 265 2.37 -15.87 -2.38
C VAL A 265 3.82 -16.00 -1.95
N LEU A 266 4.10 -16.88 -0.98
CA LEU A 266 5.45 -17.11 -0.47
C LEU A 266 6.38 -17.69 -1.54
N GLY A 267 5.89 -18.62 -2.36
CA GLY A 267 6.63 -19.20 -3.47
C GLY A 267 7.01 -18.17 -4.53
N ALA A 268 6.15 -17.17 -4.78
CA ALA A 268 6.38 -16.15 -5.78
C ALA A 268 7.23 -14.96 -5.28
N LEU A 269 7.07 -14.55 -4.01
CA LEU A 269 7.88 -13.48 -3.41
C LEU A 269 9.29 -13.94 -3.03
N GLY A 270 9.49 -15.24 -2.79
CA GLY A 270 10.74 -15.82 -2.33
C GLY A 270 11.00 -15.59 -0.84
N PRO A 271 12.16 -16.03 -0.31
CA PRO A 271 12.50 -15.82 1.09
C PRO A 271 12.59 -14.33 1.40
N ARG A 272 11.93 -13.89 2.49
CA ARG A 272 12.10 -12.53 3.03
C ARG A 272 13.58 -12.36 3.41
N ARG A 273 14.21 -11.31 2.89
CA ARG A 273 15.59 -10.94 3.24
C ARG A 273 15.61 -10.08 4.48
#